data_AF-A0A1F1C3J1-F1
#
_entry.id   AF-A0A1F1C3J1-F1
#
_cell.length_a   1.000
_cell.length_b   1.000
_cell.length_c   1.000
_cell.angle_alpha   90.00
_cell.angle_beta   90.00
_cell.angle_gamma   90.00
#
_symmetry.space_group_name_H-M   'P 1'
#
loop_
_entity.id
_entity.type
_entity.pdbx_description
1 polymer ?
#
loop_
_entity_poly.entity_id
_entity_poly.type
_entity_poly.pdbx_seq_one_letter_code
_entity_poly.pdbx_strand_id
1 'polypeptide(L)'
;MKKVMISLLAGASVLALVACTPKRYERQSKPKTATSSSVKKEKKDTGQKYYQDVLDRYKSYAVAINTKDQTALQNELKKIEATSEEYAYVFNLQTLGSTNEWQYAFEDLNRDGNDELLIGDGKTIAAVYYLKDNQPTLLHVAYVASAGGYRSSLEVFDNGQIVYATWQSLNPEMELTLYSLGKGEAKEEKKATIQIGGNQTAEQVLGISAKQLELTKLDWKTFDGSGDSKSTAKAEEKKSESFQVQVSVSDLRIRKEPSTSAPSAGMIAKGTHTITETVEADGHTWGKLESGQGWIALEFTTRVDGNAESAPAPAKTSTEMNLDEIKAGNFSSVAGVWKNKYGTSIEFDAQGIVKVNGSAVNGVQFSGFYFKEGNLHGVSRMPGATNDTPILFIPSREGGSESIYWSKSDATNGNDLYYRVN
;
A
#
# COMPACT_ATOMS: atom_id res chain seq x y z
N MET A 1 24.88 59.03 -30.39
CA MET A 1 24.75 58.62 -31.81
C MET A 1 26.14 58.37 -32.39
N LYS A 2 26.27 57.36 -33.28
CA LYS A 2 27.48 56.87 -34.00
C LYS A 2 28.26 55.78 -33.22
N LYS A 3 27.98 54.48 -33.40
CA LYS A 3 28.36 53.54 -34.49
C LYS A 3 29.87 53.47 -34.77
N VAL A 4 30.49 52.33 -34.43
CA VAL A 4 31.78 51.82 -34.94
C VAL A 4 31.58 50.31 -35.14
N MET A 5 31.15 49.87 -36.31
CA MET A 5 31.92 49.40 -37.48
C MET A 5 32.77 48.14 -37.26
N ILE A 6 32.26 47.07 -37.89
CA ILE A 6 32.83 45.76 -38.18
C ILE A 6 33.94 45.91 -39.23
N SER A 7 35.05 45.20 -39.07
CA SER A 7 36.04 44.95 -40.11
C SER A 7 36.21 43.46 -40.36
N LEU A 8 35.79 43.01 -41.54
CA LEU A 8 36.20 41.78 -42.19
C LEU A 8 37.64 41.94 -42.72
N LEU A 9 38.46 40.89 -42.63
CA LEU A 9 39.61 40.70 -43.52
C LEU A 9 39.43 39.40 -44.31
N ALA A 10 39.35 39.55 -45.63
CA ALA A 10 39.48 38.49 -46.61
C ALA A 10 40.93 38.44 -47.11
N GLY A 11 41.45 37.24 -47.36
CA GLY A 11 42.72 37.01 -48.04
C GLY A 11 42.69 35.67 -48.76
N ALA A 12 42.38 35.71 -50.05
CA ALA A 12 42.36 34.58 -50.97
C ALA A 12 43.76 34.29 -51.54
N SER A 13 44.05 33.03 -51.88
CA SER A 13 44.90 32.71 -53.03
C SER A 13 44.60 31.30 -53.56
N VAL A 14 44.73 31.18 -54.88
CA VAL A 14 44.13 30.23 -55.84
C VAL A 14 45.30 29.60 -56.62
N LEU A 15 45.45 28.29 -56.84
CA LEU A 15 44.96 27.42 -57.96
C LEU A 15 45.75 26.09 -57.79
N ALA A 16 45.24 24.89 -58.12
CA ALA A 16 45.14 24.39 -59.49
C ALA A 16 44.34 23.06 -59.58
N LEU A 17 43.75 22.85 -60.76
CA LEU A 17 42.85 21.79 -61.21
C LEU A 17 43.49 20.41 -61.35
N VAL A 18 42.73 19.33 -61.11
CA VAL A 18 42.56 18.19 -62.05
C VAL A 18 41.16 17.57 -61.86
N ALA A 19 40.42 17.43 -62.96
CA ALA A 19 39.14 16.73 -63.06
C ALA A 19 39.34 15.30 -63.59
N CYS A 20 38.53 14.34 -63.13
CA CYS A 20 38.08 13.19 -63.94
C CYS A 20 36.82 12.55 -63.32
N THR A 21 35.83 12.33 -64.19
CA THR A 21 34.49 11.75 -63.96
C THR A 21 34.47 10.21 -63.98
N PRO A 22 33.36 9.56 -63.55
CA PRO A 22 33.32 8.12 -63.26
C PRO A 22 32.79 7.26 -64.44
N LYS A 23 33.17 5.97 -64.49
CA LYS A 23 32.55 4.95 -65.35
C LYS A 23 32.33 3.60 -64.64
N ARG A 24 31.03 3.27 -64.52
CA ARG A 24 30.34 1.96 -64.53
C ARG A 24 31.17 0.66 -64.55
N TYR A 25 30.79 -0.26 -63.66
CA TYR A 25 30.55 -1.68 -64.00
C TYR A 25 29.21 -2.13 -63.40
N GLU A 26 28.49 -2.96 -64.16
CA GLU A 26 27.12 -3.39 -63.94
C GLU A 26 27.08 -4.89 -63.57
N ARG A 27 26.11 -5.26 -62.70
CA ARG A 27 25.41 -6.57 -62.58
C ARG A 27 26.11 -7.78 -61.92
N GLN A 28 25.56 -8.27 -60.80
CA GLN A 28 24.65 -9.44 -60.71
C GLN A 28 24.36 -9.84 -59.26
N SER A 29 23.17 -10.40 -59.04
CA SER A 29 22.51 -10.68 -57.77
C SER A 29 22.63 -12.15 -57.30
N LYS A 30 22.69 -12.30 -55.95
CA LYS A 30 22.39 -13.46 -55.06
C LYS A 30 23.31 -14.72 -55.07
N PRO A 31 23.32 -15.54 -53.98
CA PRO A 31 23.24 -15.22 -52.54
C PRO A 31 24.35 -15.93 -51.72
N LYS A 32 24.83 -15.34 -50.62
CA LYS A 32 25.54 -16.10 -49.57
C LYS A 32 25.03 -15.73 -48.18
N THR A 33 24.75 -16.78 -47.44
CA THR A 33 24.07 -16.90 -46.15
C THR A 33 24.58 -15.90 -45.11
N ALA A 34 23.64 -15.16 -44.52
CA ALA A 34 23.88 -14.30 -43.38
C ALA A 34 24.17 -15.15 -42.14
N THR A 35 25.39 -15.04 -41.60
CA THR A 35 25.61 -15.28 -40.17
C THR A 35 25.50 -13.93 -39.50
N SER A 36 24.31 -13.61 -38.99
CA SER A 36 24.11 -12.48 -38.09
C SER A 36 24.85 -12.79 -36.80
N SER A 37 26.05 -12.23 -36.63
CA SER A 37 26.62 -12.05 -35.29
C SER A 37 25.74 -11.02 -34.59
N SER A 38 24.74 -11.52 -33.87
CA SER A 38 24.04 -10.76 -32.85
C SER A 38 25.09 -10.32 -31.82
N VAL A 39 25.61 -9.10 -31.98
CA VAL A 39 26.24 -8.38 -30.89
C VAL A 39 25.16 -8.28 -29.82
N LYS A 40 25.28 -9.11 -28.77
CA LYS A 40 24.50 -8.92 -27.55
C LYS A 40 24.81 -7.49 -27.10
N LYS A 41 23.85 -6.57 -27.23
CA LYS A 41 23.88 -5.33 -26.44
C LYS A 41 24.05 -5.79 -25.00
N GLU A 42 25.19 -5.51 -24.39
CA GLU A 42 25.29 -5.56 -22.93
C GLU A 42 24.14 -4.70 -22.40
N LYS A 43 23.30 -5.29 -21.57
CA LYS A 43 22.19 -4.60 -20.92
C LYS A 43 22.84 -3.56 -20.01
N LYS A 44 22.83 -2.28 -20.42
CA LYS A 44 23.34 -1.18 -19.61
C LYS A 44 22.64 -1.26 -18.26
N ASP A 45 23.42 -1.32 -17.18
CA ASP A 45 22.88 -1.32 -15.82
C ASP A 45 22.29 0.07 -15.56
N THR A 46 20.97 0.16 -15.49
CA THR A 46 20.23 1.40 -15.22
C THR A 46 19.80 1.50 -13.76
N GLY A 47 20.40 0.72 -12.86
CA GLY A 47 20.10 0.83 -11.42
C GLY A 47 18.79 0.16 -10.98
N GLN A 48 17.96 -0.37 -11.89
CA GLN A 48 16.70 -1.06 -11.57
C GLN A 48 16.83 -2.12 -10.47
N LYS A 49 17.98 -2.82 -10.42
CA LYS A 49 18.26 -3.87 -9.42
C LYS A 49 18.20 -3.38 -7.98
N TYR A 50 18.47 -2.09 -7.73
CA TYR A 50 18.47 -1.52 -6.38
C TYR A 50 17.06 -1.40 -5.80
N TYR A 51 16.02 -1.41 -6.65
CA TYR A 51 14.63 -1.29 -6.23
C TYR A 51 13.98 -2.61 -5.82
N GLN A 52 14.69 -3.74 -5.87
CA GLN A 52 14.12 -5.06 -5.60
C GLN A 52 13.40 -5.13 -4.25
N ASP A 53 14.01 -4.60 -3.19
CA ASP A 53 13.40 -4.58 -1.86
C ASP A 53 12.11 -3.75 -1.81
N VAL A 54 12.05 -2.64 -2.54
CA VAL A 54 10.83 -1.82 -2.66
C VAL A 54 9.75 -2.62 -3.37
N LEU A 55 10.09 -3.27 -4.49
CA LEU A 55 9.14 -4.08 -5.26
C LEU A 55 8.59 -5.26 -4.45
N ASP A 56 9.45 -5.93 -3.67
CA ASP A 56 9.05 -7.06 -2.82
C ASP A 56 8.13 -6.61 -1.68
N ARG A 57 8.36 -5.42 -1.10
CA ARG A 57 7.44 -4.81 -0.12
C ARG A 57 6.08 -4.52 -0.75
N TYR A 58 6.03 -3.82 -1.90
CA TYR A 58 4.78 -3.50 -2.58
C TYR A 58 4.01 -4.75 -3.01
N LYS A 59 4.71 -5.80 -3.45
CA LYS A 59 4.11 -7.10 -3.72
C LYS A 59 3.46 -7.70 -2.47
N SER A 60 4.14 -7.65 -1.34
CA SER A 60 3.63 -8.16 -0.07
C SER A 60 2.43 -7.36 0.43
N TYR A 61 2.48 -6.03 0.30
CA TYR A 61 1.34 -5.14 0.57
C TYR A 61 0.14 -5.49 -0.32
N ALA A 62 0.35 -5.65 -1.63
CA ALA A 62 -0.73 -5.98 -2.57
C ALA A 62 -1.40 -7.30 -2.21
N VAL A 63 -0.62 -8.35 -1.90
CA VAL A 63 -1.15 -9.65 -1.46
C VAL A 63 -1.98 -9.47 -0.20
N ALA A 64 -1.44 -8.83 0.83
CA ALA A 64 -2.11 -8.67 2.12
C ALA A 64 -3.39 -7.81 2.03
N ILE A 65 -3.38 -6.75 1.22
CA ILE A 65 -4.56 -5.92 0.96
C ILE A 65 -5.63 -6.72 0.22
N ASN A 66 -5.26 -7.45 -0.83
CA ASN A 66 -6.19 -8.23 -1.64
C ASN A 66 -6.81 -9.40 -0.86
N THR A 67 -6.03 -10.08 -0.01
CA THR A 67 -6.53 -11.15 0.87
C THR A 67 -7.20 -10.63 2.13
N LYS A 68 -7.22 -9.31 2.35
CA LYS A 68 -7.67 -8.65 3.58
C LYS A 68 -6.94 -9.17 4.84
N ASP A 69 -5.71 -9.65 4.66
CA ASP A 69 -4.85 -10.11 5.75
C ASP A 69 -4.19 -8.91 6.44
N GLN A 70 -4.92 -8.38 7.42
CA GLN A 70 -4.45 -7.25 8.21
C GLN A 70 -3.15 -7.57 8.96
N THR A 71 -2.96 -8.81 9.41
CA THR A 71 -1.76 -9.18 10.17
C THR A 71 -0.53 -9.21 9.27
N ALA A 72 -0.63 -9.79 8.07
CA ALA A 72 0.45 -9.76 7.09
C ALA A 72 0.82 -8.33 6.70
N LEU A 73 -0.18 -7.49 6.40
CA LEU A 73 0.05 -6.09 6.04
C LEU A 73 0.78 -5.33 7.15
N GLN A 74 0.33 -5.50 8.40
CA GLN A 74 0.95 -4.85 9.56
C GLN A 74 2.38 -5.35 9.83
N ASN A 75 2.66 -6.63 9.58
CA ASN A 75 4.02 -7.15 9.71
C ASN A 75 4.97 -6.58 8.66
N GLU A 76 4.49 -6.33 7.44
CA GLU A 76 5.27 -5.64 6.41
C GLU A 76 5.44 -4.15 6.74
N LEU A 77 4.42 -3.47 7.25
CA LEU A 77 4.48 -2.07 7.66
C LEU A 77 5.43 -1.82 8.84
N LYS A 78 5.60 -2.78 9.75
CA LYS A 78 6.59 -2.69 10.85
C LYS A 78 8.05 -2.65 10.37
N LYS A 79 8.32 -3.04 9.12
CA LYS A 79 9.67 -3.05 8.54
C LYS A 79 10.11 -1.66 8.08
N ILE A 80 9.19 -0.70 8.00
CA ILE A 80 9.46 0.69 7.59
C ILE A 80 9.14 1.65 8.74
N GLU A 81 9.63 2.88 8.65
CA GLU A 81 9.35 3.90 9.66
C GLU A 81 7.87 4.27 9.68
N ALA A 82 7.24 4.25 10.86
CA ALA A 82 5.82 4.57 11.01
C ALA A 82 5.46 6.02 10.66
N THR A 83 6.45 6.91 10.63
CA THR A 83 6.33 8.30 10.21
C THR A 83 6.56 8.50 8.71
N SER A 84 6.92 7.44 7.97
CA SER A 84 7.17 7.53 6.54
C SER A 84 5.87 7.74 5.75
N GLU A 85 6.00 8.42 4.62
CA GLU A 85 4.90 8.60 3.67
C GLU A 85 4.40 7.27 3.10
N GLU A 86 5.28 6.31 2.81
CA GLU A 86 4.91 4.95 2.37
C GLU A 86 4.03 4.25 3.40
N TYR A 87 4.37 4.34 4.70
CA TYR A 87 3.54 3.79 5.77
C TYR A 87 2.15 4.42 5.77
N ALA A 88 2.08 5.75 5.75
CA ALA A 88 0.81 6.47 5.76
C ALA A 88 -0.04 6.11 4.54
N TYR A 89 0.57 6.03 3.36
CA TYR A 89 -0.11 5.66 2.13
C TYR A 89 -0.74 4.26 2.21
N VAL A 90 0.07 3.25 2.49
CA VAL A 90 -0.35 1.85 2.50
C VAL A 90 -1.37 1.59 3.61
N PHE A 91 -1.19 2.21 4.78
CA PHE A 91 -2.17 2.14 5.88
C PHE A 91 -3.54 2.70 5.49
N ASN A 92 -3.59 3.81 4.74
CA ASN A 92 -4.86 4.40 4.30
C ASN A 92 -5.59 3.57 3.24
N LEU A 93 -4.88 2.73 2.47
CA LEU A 93 -5.55 1.84 1.51
C LEU A 93 -6.33 0.72 2.21
N GLN A 94 -5.81 0.22 3.32
CA GLN A 94 -6.50 -0.76 4.16
C GLN A 94 -7.86 -0.24 4.65
N THR A 95 -7.92 1.02 5.08
CA THR A 95 -9.12 1.62 5.70
C THR A 95 -10.19 2.01 4.69
N LEU A 96 -9.81 2.29 3.44
CA LEU A 96 -10.75 2.60 2.35
C LEU A 96 -11.41 1.37 1.75
N GLY A 97 -10.93 0.16 2.06
CA GLY A 97 -11.42 -1.07 1.44
C GLY A 97 -11.14 -1.15 -0.06
N SER A 98 -10.19 -0.34 -0.56
CA SER A 98 -9.81 -0.28 -1.97
C SER A 98 -8.90 -1.45 -2.33
N THR A 99 -9.27 -2.19 -3.37
CA THR A 99 -8.37 -3.13 -4.05
C THR A 99 -7.52 -2.34 -5.04
N ASN A 100 -6.39 -1.81 -4.60
CA ASN A 100 -5.48 -1.12 -5.51
C ASN A 100 -4.70 -2.13 -6.33
N GLU A 101 -4.93 -2.15 -7.64
CA GLU A 101 -4.10 -2.89 -8.59
C GLU A 101 -2.85 -2.07 -8.92
N TRP A 102 -1.87 -2.09 -8.01
CA TRP A 102 -0.61 -1.42 -8.28
C TRP A 102 0.11 -2.04 -9.47
N GLN A 103 0.71 -1.16 -10.25
CA GLN A 103 1.67 -1.43 -11.29
C GLN A 103 2.92 -0.60 -11.00
N TYR A 104 4.03 -0.96 -11.65
CA TYR A 104 5.26 -0.18 -11.59
C TYR A 104 5.89 0.03 -12.96
N ALA A 105 6.60 1.13 -13.13
CA ALA A 105 7.37 1.43 -14.33
C ALA A 105 8.75 1.97 -13.94
N PHE A 106 9.73 1.73 -14.81
CA PHE A 106 11.07 2.30 -14.71
C PHE A 106 11.25 3.31 -15.84
N GLU A 107 11.71 4.52 -15.51
CA GLU A 107 11.99 5.58 -16.48
C GLU A 107 13.15 6.43 -15.98
N ASP A 108 14.14 6.73 -16.84
CA ASP A 108 15.25 7.65 -16.58
C ASP A 108 14.75 9.10 -16.71
N LEU A 109 14.11 9.61 -15.66
CA LEU A 109 13.40 10.89 -15.68
C LEU A 109 14.36 12.06 -15.84
N ASN A 110 15.51 12.01 -15.17
CA ASN A 110 16.52 13.07 -15.19
C ASN A 110 17.59 12.90 -16.30
N ARG A 111 17.52 11.79 -17.06
CA ARG A 111 18.45 11.44 -18.15
C ARG A 111 19.89 11.28 -17.67
N ASP A 112 20.09 10.84 -16.44
CA ASP A 112 21.40 10.57 -15.86
C ASP A 112 21.91 9.14 -16.14
N GLY A 113 21.03 8.30 -16.72
CA GLY A 113 21.31 6.93 -17.08
C GLY A 113 20.92 5.90 -16.04
N ASN A 114 20.37 6.31 -14.90
CA ASN A 114 19.68 5.46 -13.93
C ASN A 114 18.17 5.67 -14.04
N ASP A 115 17.42 4.60 -13.90
CA ASP A 115 15.96 4.69 -13.91
C ASP A 115 15.43 5.05 -12.53
N GLU A 116 14.45 5.94 -12.47
CA GLU A 116 13.56 6.10 -11.32
C GLU A 116 12.45 5.04 -11.33
N LEU A 117 11.96 4.70 -10.14
CA LEU A 117 10.83 3.80 -9.98
C LEU A 117 9.54 4.61 -9.76
N LEU A 118 8.55 4.36 -10.62
CA LEU A 118 7.20 4.87 -10.48
C LEU A 118 6.28 3.73 -10.04
N ILE A 119 5.49 3.94 -8.99
CA ILE A 119 4.38 3.06 -8.61
C ILE A 119 3.06 3.77 -8.95
N GLY A 120 2.08 3.07 -9.51
CA GLY A 120 0.83 3.67 -9.97
C GLY A 120 -0.16 2.65 -10.54
N ASP A 121 -1.07 3.09 -11.40
CA ASP A 121 -2.08 2.26 -12.08
C ASP A 121 -2.09 2.44 -13.61
N GLY A 122 -1.01 3.01 -14.16
CA GLY A 122 -0.91 3.36 -15.58
C GLY A 122 -1.58 4.69 -15.97
N LYS A 123 -2.42 5.25 -15.09
CA LYS A 123 -3.12 6.53 -15.31
C LYS A 123 -2.70 7.60 -14.31
N THR A 124 -2.33 7.18 -13.11
CA THR A 124 -1.95 8.01 -11.96
C THR A 124 -0.70 7.44 -11.32
N ILE A 125 0.11 8.32 -10.73
CA ILE A 125 1.29 7.95 -9.96
C ILE A 125 0.89 7.97 -8.49
N ALA A 126 1.20 6.88 -7.79
CA ALA A 126 1.03 6.70 -6.35
C ALA A 126 2.32 6.99 -5.57
N ALA A 127 3.49 6.67 -6.12
CA ALA A 127 4.77 6.95 -5.48
C ALA A 127 5.90 7.12 -6.52
N VAL A 128 6.88 7.95 -6.18
CA VAL A 128 8.13 8.10 -6.95
C VAL A 128 9.32 7.79 -6.06
N TYR A 129 10.21 6.91 -6.50
CA TYR A 129 11.49 6.64 -5.84
C TYR A 129 12.65 6.94 -6.79
N TYR A 130 13.68 7.60 -6.27
CA TYR A 130 14.94 7.84 -6.96
C TYR A 130 16.08 7.12 -6.23
N LEU A 131 17.25 6.97 -6.87
CA LEU A 131 18.42 6.40 -6.22
C LEU A 131 19.27 7.49 -5.59
N LYS A 132 19.48 7.45 -4.28
CA LYS A 132 20.49 8.24 -3.59
C LYS A 132 21.61 7.31 -3.16
N ASP A 133 22.82 7.49 -3.70
CA ASP A 133 23.97 6.61 -3.41
C ASP A 133 23.65 5.11 -3.61
N ASN A 134 22.97 4.78 -4.71
CA ASN A 134 22.45 3.43 -5.02
C ASN A 134 21.41 2.86 -4.04
N GLN A 135 20.83 3.69 -3.17
CA GLN A 135 19.74 3.30 -2.28
C GLN A 135 18.43 3.93 -2.76
N PRO A 136 17.35 3.14 -2.93
CA PRO A 136 16.02 3.67 -3.21
C PRO A 136 15.60 4.65 -2.12
N THR A 137 15.28 5.87 -2.53
CA THR A 137 14.77 6.93 -1.66
C THR A 137 13.41 7.35 -2.19
N LEU A 138 12.40 7.26 -1.32
CA LEU A 138 11.06 7.77 -1.62
C LEU A 138 11.12 9.29 -1.72
N LEU A 139 10.64 9.83 -2.84
CA LEU A 139 10.42 11.27 -2.97
C LEU A 139 9.14 11.66 -2.23
N HIS A 140 7.99 11.17 -2.73
CA HIS A 140 6.67 11.43 -2.15
C HIS A 140 5.66 10.36 -2.57
N VAL A 141 4.53 10.31 -1.86
CA VAL A 141 3.35 9.51 -2.23
C VAL A 141 2.12 10.39 -2.52
N ALA A 142 1.31 9.95 -3.46
CA ALA A 142 0.03 10.55 -3.82
C ALA A 142 -1.12 9.70 -3.29
N TYR A 143 -1.93 10.26 -2.40
CA TYR A 143 -3.05 9.53 -1.80
C TYR A 143 -4.13 10.45 -1.23
N VAL A 144 -5.26 9.81 -0.92
CA VAL A 144 -6.34 10.43 -0.15
C VAL A 144 -6.35 9.77 1.22
N ALA A 145 -6.19 10.57 2.27
CA ALA A 145 -6.30 10.06 3.62
C ALA A 145 -7.75 9.63 3.90
N SER A 146 -7.89 8.48 4.57
CA SER A 146 -9.18 7.92 4.98
C SER A 146 -9.93 8.77 6.00
N ALA A 147 -9.21 9.63 6.71
CA ALA A 147 -9.77 10.61 7.66
C ALA A 147 -8.97 11.92 7.61
N GLY A 148 -9.56 13.01 8.13
CA GLY A 148 -8.91 14.32 8.21
C GLY A 148 -8.88 15.11 6.89
N GLY A 149 -9.33 14.51 5.77
CA GLY A 149 -9.55 15.20 4.51
C GLY A 149 -8.28 15.63 3.76
N TYR A 150 -7.11 15.11 4.16
CA TYR A 150 -5.83 15.32 3.50
C TYR A 150 -5.76 14.60 2.15
N ARG A 151 -5.17 15.26 1.15
CA ARG A 151 -5.00 14.75 -0.20
C ARG A 151 -3.64 15.18 -0.73
N SER A 152 -3.03 14.31 -1.53
CA SER A 152 -1.81 14.63 -2.27
C SER A 152 -1.84 14.05 -3.69
N SER A 153 -1.09 14.68 -4.59
CA SER A 153 -0.90 14.19 -5.97
C SER A 153 0.52 14.43 -6.47
N LEU A 154 0.90 13.64 -7.48
CA LEU A 154 2.19 13.70 -8.14
C LEU A 154 2.01 13.87 -9.64
N GLU A 155 2.70 14.86 -10.20
CA GLU A 155 2.80 15.07 -11.63
C GLU A 155 4.27 15.07 -12.03
N VAL A 156 4.62 14.29 -13.05
CA VAL A 156 6.00 14.12 -13.52
C VAL A 156 6.13 14.73 -14.91
N PHE A 157 7.25 15.37 -15.18
CA PHE A 157 7.58 16.03 -16.45
C PHE A 157 8.76 15.34 -17.14
N ASP A 158 8.83 15.48 -18.46
CA ASP A 158 9.78 14.78 -19.35
C ASP A 158 11.26 15.21 -19.20
N ASN A 159 11.56 16.08 -18.25
CA ASN A 159 12.89 16.60 -17.93
C ASN A 159 13.32 16.31 -16.48
N GLY A 160 12.61 15.44 -15.76
CA GLY A 160 12.93 15.08 -14.37
C GLY A 160 12.41 16.07 -13.33
N GLN A 161 11.56 17.02 -13.72
CA GLN A 161 10.81 17.83 -12.78
C GLN A 161 9.58 17.07 -12.27
N ILE A 162 9.28 17.24 -10.99
CA ILE A 162 8.16 16.59 -10.32
C ILE A 162 7.41 17.64 -9.50
N VAL A 163 6.10 17.73 -9.69
CA VAL A 163 5.23 18.57 -8.85
C VAL A 163 4.56 17.67 -7.82
N TYR A 164 4.79 17.99 -6.55
CA TYR A 164 4.06 17.43 -5.44
C TYR A 164 3.02 18.45 -4.97
N ALA A 165 1.75 18.06 -5.01
CA ALA A 165 0.65 18.90 -4.57
C ALA A 165 -0.01 18.31 -3.33
N THR A 166 -0.36 19.16 -2.37
CA THR A 166 -1.12 18.76 -1.17
C THR A 166 -2.25 19.73 -0.89
N TRP A 167 -3.37 19.23 -0.39
CA TRP A 167 -4.51 20.06 -0.01
C TRP A 167 -5.40 19.36 1.02
N GLN A 168 -6.26 20.14 1.65
CA GLN A 168 -7.26 19.64 2.59
C GLN A 168 -8.67 19.92 2.10
N SER A 169 -9.59 19.03 2.41
CA SER A 169 -10.98 19.14 1.94
C SER A 169 -11.72 20.39 2.46
N LEU A 170 -11.25 21.00 3.54
CA LEU A 170 -11.83 22.22 4.12
C LEU A 170 -11.10 23.50 3.70
N ASN A 171 -10.00 23.40 2.96
CA ASN A 171 -9.24 24.56 2.49
C ASN A 171 -9.30 24.60 0.96
N PRO A 172 -9.76 25.71 0.34
CA PRO A 172 -9.73 25.85 -1.10
C PRO A 172 -8.31 26.01 -1.68
N GLU A 173 -7.27 26.08 -0.84
CA GLU A 173 -5.87 26.18 -1.27
C GLU A 173 -5.20 24.81 -1.48
N MET A 174 -4.45 24.72 -2.58
CA MET A 174 -3.55 23.63 -2.89
C MET A 174 -2.10 24.13 -2.84
N GLU A 175 -1.30 23.52 -1.98
CA GLU A 175 0.12 23.79 -1.86
C GLU A 175 0.88 22.95 -2.88
N LEU A 176 1.75 23.60 -3.64
CA LEU A 176 2.55 22.98 -4.69
C LEU A 176 4.03 23.11 -4.35
N THR A 177 4.76 22.02 -4.50
CA THR A 177 6.22 21.98 -4.41
C THR A 177 6.80 21.39 -5.68
N LEU A 178 7.69 22.13 -6.33
CA LEU A 178 8.44 21.70 -7.50
C LEU A 178 9.78 21.11 -7.05
N TYR A 179 10.03 19.87 -7.46
CA TYR A 179 11.31 19.19 -7.32
C TYR A 179 12.00 19.07 -8.68
N SER A 180 13.33 19.09 -8.67
CA SER A 180 14.17 18.66 -9.78
C SER A 180 15.01 17.46 -9.34
N LEU A 181 15.05 16.42 -10.17
CA LEU A 181 15.93 15.28 -9.95
C LEU A 181 17.32 15.59 -10.54
N GLY A 182 18.32 15.66 -9.67
CA GLY A 182 19.74 15.69 -10.00
C GLY A 182 20.36 14.29 -9.88
N LYS A 183 21.68 14.20 -10.07
CA LYS A 183 22.41 12.94 -9.98
C LYS A 183 22.47 12.47 -8.53
N GLY A 184 21.54 11.61 -8.15
CA GLY A 184 21.43 11.06 -6.80
C GLY A 184 20.76 11.96 -5.77
N GLU A 185 20.13 13.06 -6.19
CA GLU A 185 19.47 14.01 -5.31
C GLU A 185 18.14 14.48 -5.88
N ALA A 186 17.18 14.75 -5.00
CA ALA A 186 15.97 15.49 -5.33
C ALA A 186 16.07 16.86 -4.66
N LYS A 187 16.05 17.93 -5.47
CA LYS A 187 16.16 19.30 -4.99
C LYS A 187 14.81 20.00 -5.06
N GLU A 188 14.38 20.57 -3.94
CA GLU A 188 13.24 21.49 -3.92
C GLU A 188 13.64 22.80 -4.62
N GLU A 189 12.94 23.15 -5.70
CA GLU A 189 13.22 24.33 -6.51
C GLU A 189 12.31 25.51 -6.14
N LYS A 190 11.02 25.22 -5.94
CA LYS A 190 10.02 26.28 -5.75
C LYS A 190 8.78 25.77 -5.06
N LYS A 191 8.15 26.65 -4.28
CA LYS A 191 6.81 26.46 -3.72
C LYS A 191 5.85 27.51 -4.24
N ALA A 192 4.58 27.14 -4.38
CA ALA A 192 3.50 28.04 -4.72
C ALA A 192 2.18 27.53 -4.13
N THR A 193 1.17 28.38 -4.11
CA THR A 193 -0.19 28.01 -3.72
C THR A 193 -1.14 28.41 -4.83
N ILE A 194 -2.09 27.54 -5.16
CA ILE A 194 -3.20 27.83 -6.09
C ILE A 194 -4.53 27.57 -5.41
N GLN A 195 -5.58 28.21 -5.93
CA GLN A 195 -6.96 27.93 -5.50
C GLN A 195 -7.53 26.78 -6.33
N ILE A 196 -8.11 25.79 -5.65
CA ILE A 196 -8.80 24.65 -6.27
C ILE A 196 -10.01 25.18 -7.06
N GLY A 197 -10.09 24.84 -8.35
CA GLY A 197 -11.11 25.36 -9.26
C GLY A 197 -10.86 26.80 -9.75
N GLY A 198 -9.71 27.39 -9.42
CA GLY A 198 -9.25 28.65 -9.99
C GLY A 198 -8.70 28.50 -11.41
N ASN A 199 -8.28 29.63 -12.01
CA ASN A 199 -7.77 29.68 -13.38
C ASN A 199 -6.25 29.47 -13.49
N GLN A 200 -5.55 29.34 -12.36
CA GLN A 200 -4.10 29.17 -12.32
C GLN A 200 -3.74 27.68 -12.38
N THR A 201 -2.75 27.35 -13.19
CA THR A 201 -2.19 25.98 -13.29
C THR A 201 -0.88 25.87 -12.51
N ALA A 202 -0.50 24.64 -12.16
CA ALA A 202 0.76 24.37 -11.45
C ALA A 202 1.96 24.85 -12.28
N GLU A 203 1.95 24.61 -13.58
CA GLU A 203 3.01 24.98 -14.51
C GLU A 203 3.20 26.49 -14.58
N GLN A 204 2.11 27.27 -14.62
CA GLN A 204 2.19 28.73 -14.65
C GLN A 204 2.81 29.32 -13.38
N VAL A 205 2.37 28.87 -12.20
CA VAL A 205 2.83 29.45 -10.93
C VAL A 205 4.21 28.95 -10.53
N LEU A 206 4.55 27.71 -10.90
CA LEU A 206 5.87 27.13 -10.65
C LEU A 206 6.89 27.49 -11.73
N GLY A 207 6.45 27.96 -12.90
CA GLY A 207 7.32 28.36 -14.01
C GLY A 207 7.86 27.18 -14.81
N ILE A 208 7.05 26.12 -14.96
CA ILE A 208 7.43 24.89 -15.67
C ILE A 208 7.19 25.10 -17.17
N SER A 209 8.21 24.80 -17.97
CA SER A 209 8.15 24.85 -19.45
C SER A 209 8.25 23.47 -20.09
N ALA A 210 8.52 22.43 -19.30
CA ALA A 210 8.59 21.05 -19.72
C ALA A 210 7.20 20.46 -19.99
N LYS A 211 7.16 19.35 -20.72
CA LYS A 211 5.89 18.67 -20.99
C LYS A 211 5.64 17.65 -19.89
N GLN A 212 4.38 17.52 -19.47
CA GLN A 212 3.98 16.45 -18.57
C GLN A 212 4.23 15.10 -19.25
N LEU A 213 4.77 14.15 -18.47
CA LEU A 213 5.10 12.80 -18.93
C LEU A 213 3.82 12.04 -19.30
N GLU A 214 3.82 11.42 -20.48
CA GLU A 214 2.68 10.60 -20.93
C GLU A 214 2.72 9.20 -20.29
N LEU A 215 2.06 9.04 -19.15
CA LEU A 215 2.09 7.79 -18.36
C LEU A 215 1.63 6.55 -19.13
N THR A 216 0.70 6.69 -20.07
CA THR A 216 0.17 5.56 -20.86
C THR A 216 1.19 4.97 -21.84
N LYS A 217 2.32 5.65 -22.07
CA LYS A 217 3.42 5.17 -22.93
C LYS A 217 4.50 4.42 -22.17
N LEU A 218 4.46 4.41 -20.84
CA LEU A 218 5.44 3.71 -20.02
C LEU A 218 5.19 2.19 -20.04
N ASP A 219 6.27 1.43 -19.85
CA ASP A 219 6.24 -0.04 -19.75
C ASP A 219 5.82 -0.46 -18.33
N TRP A 220 4.52 -0.34 -18.04
CA TRP A 220 3.94 -0.72 -16.75
C TRP A 220 3.92 -2.24 -16.57
N LYS A 221 4.39 -2.67 -15.40
CA LYS A 221 4.51 -4.08 -14.98
C LYS A 221 3.65 -4.34 -13.76
N THR A 222 3.16 -5.57 -13.64
CA THR A 222 2.38 -6.04 -12.50
C THR A 222 3.26 -6.73 -11.46
N PHE A 223 2.83 -6.75 -10.20
CA PHE A 223 3.56 -7.39 -9.09
C PHE A 223 3.33 -8.91 -8.97
N ASP A 224 2.32 -9.44 -9.67
CA ASP A 224 1.95 -10.87 -9.67
C ASP A 224 2.87 -11.75 -10.52
N GLY A 225 3.82 -11.16 -11.25
CA GLY A 225 4.71 -11.90 -12.15
C GLY A 225 4.04 -12.33 -13.45
N SER A 226 2.82 -11.87 -13.76
CA SER A 226 2.16 -12.04 -15.06
C SER A 226 2.57 -10.97 -16.08
N GLY A 227 3.76 -10.42 -15.93
CA GLY A 227 4.41 -9.68 -17.01
C GLY A 227 5.13 -10.65 -17.93
N ASP A 228 4.40 -11.35 -18.79
CA ASP A 228 4.95 -11.67 -20.11
C ASP A 228 3.89 -12.20 -21.09
N SER A 229 3.86 -11.57 -22.27
CA SER A 229 3.92 -12.25 -23.55
C SER A 229 3.40 -13.69 -23.56
N LYS A 230 2.13 -13.85 -23.95
CA LYS A 230 1.54 -15.03 -24.59
C LYS A 230 2.44 -16.27 -24.61
N SER A 231 2.31 -17.12 -23.59
CA SER A 231 2.87 -18.47 -23.63
C SER A 231 2.00 -19.43 -22.83
N THR A 232 1.18 -20.17 -23.57
CA THR A 232 0.51 -21.40 -23.15
C THR A 232 1.49 -22.41 -22.56
N ALA A 233 1.37 -22.76 -21.27
CA ALA A 233 1.87 -24.02 -20.74
C ALA A 233 1.13 -24.44 -19.46
N LYS A 234 0.21 -25.39 -19.65
CA LYS A 234 -0.03 -26.61 -18.86
C LYS A 234 0.22 -26.56 -17.34
N ALA A 235 -0.88 -26.67 -16.60
CA ALA A 235 -0.93 -26.89 -15.16
C ALA A 235 -0.06 -28.07 -14.71
N GLU A 236 0.85 -27.81 -13.78
CA GLU A 236 1.48 -28.82 -12.92
C GLU A 236 0.89 -28.69 -11.51
N GLU A 237 0.36 -29.80 -11.00
CA GLU A 237 -0.13 -30.00 -9.64
C GLU A 237 0.94 -29.59 -8.62
N LYS A 238 0.65 -28.53 -7.84
CA LYS A 238 1.30 -28.32 -6.55
C LYS A 238 0.47 -29.04 -5.49
N LYS A 239 1.04 -30.11 -4.93
CA LYS A 239 0.49 -30.85 -3.80
C LYS A 239 0.43 -29.94 -2.57
N SER A 240 -0.74 -29.36 -2.31
CA SER A 240 -1.07 -28.65 -1.07
C SER A 240 -1.00 -29.64 0.10
N GLU A 241 -0.45 -29.22 1.24
CA GLU A 241 -0.60 -29.96 2.49
C GLU A 241 -2.09 -30.09 2.83
N SER A 242 -2.52 -31.28 3.24
CA SER A 242 -3.92 -31.56 3.59
C SER A 242 -4.25 -31.02 4.99
N PHE A 243 -5.42 -30.43 5.18
CA PHE A 243 -5.88 -29.90 6.46
C PHE A 243 -7.36 -30.18 6.71
N GLN A 244 -7.81 -30.13 7.96
CA GLN A 244 -9.21 -30.38 8.32
C GLN A 244 -10.01 -29.08 8.40
N VAL A 245 -11.28 -29.15 8.03
CA VAL A 245 -12.26 -28.06 8.14
C VAL A 245 -13.54 -28.58 8.77
N GLN A 246 -14.18 -27.75 9.60
CA GLN A 246 -15.46 -28.02 10.23
C GLN A 246 -16.57 -27.33 9.42
N VAL A 247 -17.57 -28.11 9.02
CA VAL A 247 -18.77 -27.63 8.33
C VAL A 247 -19.92 -27.54 9.33
N SER A 248 -20.37 -26.31 9.60
CA SER A 248 -21.42 -26.00 10.58
C SER A 248 -22.80 -25.78 9.95
N VAL A 249 -22.81 -25.41 8.67
CA VAL A 249 -24.00 -25.08 7.88
C VAL A 249 -24.58 -26.33 7.19
N SER A 250 -25.90 -26.40 7.04
CA SER A 250 -26.59 -27.56 6.43
C SER A 250 -26.79 -27.42 4.92
N ASP A 251 -26.61 -26.21 4.39
CA ASP A 251 -26.93 -25.82 3.02
C ASP A 251 -25.69 -25.68 2.11
N LEU A 252 -24.50 -26.08 2.59
CA LEU A 252 -23.28 -26.09 1.79
C LEU A 252 -23.32 -27.23 0.75
N ARG A 253 -23.06 -26.87 -0.50
CA ARG A 253 -23.07 -27.79 -1.65
C ARG A 253 -21.67 -28.24 -2.03
N ILE A 254 -21.57 -29.52 -2.41
CA ILE A 254 -20.41 -30.07 -3.08
C ILE A 254 -20.54 -29.79 -4.58
N ARG A 255 -19.47 -29.34 -5.23
CA ARG A 255 -19.37 -29.06 -6.67
C ARG A 255 -18.39 -30.01 -7.33
N LYS A 256 -18.67 -30.43 -8.57
CA LYS A 256 -17.75 -31.32 -9.31
C LYS A 256 -16.44 -30.65 -9.69
N GLU A 257 -16.46 -29.33 -9.86
CA GLU A 257 -15.32 -28.48 -10.18
C GLU A 257 -15.34 -27.26 -9.24
N PRO A 258 -14.21 -26.58 -9.00
CA PRO A 258 -14.13 -25.41 -8.12
C PRO A 258 -14.76 -24.20 -8.81
N SER A 259 -16.08 -24.18 -8.95
CA SER A 259 -16.83 -23.10 -9.58
C SER A 259 -18.27 -23.05 -9.06
N THR A 260 -18.80 -21.83 -8.93
CA THR A 260 -20.19 -21.59 -8.55
C THR A 260 -21.17 -22.07 -9.62
N SER A 261 -20.72 -22.12 -10.87
CA SER A 261 -21.46 -22.57 -12.05
C SER A 261 -21.36 -24.08 -12.29
N ALA A 262 -20.46 -24.78 -11.60
CA ALA A 262 -20.27 -26.22 -11.77
C ALA A 262 -21.47 -27.05 -11.26
N PRO A 263 -21.77 -28.22 -11.85
CA PRO A 263 -22.83 -29.09 -11.37
C PRO A 263 -22.64 -29.48 -9.89
N SER A 264 -23.74 -29.45 -9.12
CA SER A 264 -23.72 -29.91 -7.74
C SER A 264 -23.64 -31.45 -7.67
N ALA A 265 -22.77 -31.95 -6.81
CA ALA A 265 -22.63 -33.37 -6.48
C ALA A 265 -23.40 -33.78 -5.21
N GLY A 266 -24.21 -32.86 -4.65
CA GLY A 266 -25.00 -33.08 -3.44
C GLY A 266 -24.68 -32.06 -2.34
N MET A 267 -25.23 -32.31 -1.15
CA MET A 267 -24.99 -31.51 0.05
C MET A 267 -23.88 -32.17 0.87
N ILE A 268 -22.98 -31.35 1.45
CA ILE A 268 -22.01 -31.89 2.40
C ILE A 268 -22.69 -32.11 3.75
N ALA A 269 -22.34 -33.21 4.43
CA ALA A 269 -22.80 -33.45 5.79
C ALA A 269 -22.11 -32.47 6.77
N LYS A 270 -22.81 -32.03 7.81
CA LYS A 270 -22.17 -31.30 8.90
C LYS A 270 -21.12 -32.18 9.59
N GLY A 271 -20.04 -31.56 10.04
CA GLY A 271 -18.93 -32.28 10.68
C GLY A 271 -17.57 -31.89 10.12
N THR A 272 -16.54 -32.62 10.53
CA THR A 272 -15.16 -32.38 10.13
C THR A 272 -14.83 -33.12 8.83
N HIS A 273 -14.20 -32.43 7.89
CA HIS A 273 -13.82 -32.96 6.58
C HIS A 273 -12.36 -32.62 6.27
N THR A 274 -11.65 -33.54 5.62
CA THR A 274 -10.26 -33.32 5.18
C THR A 274 -10.23 -32.71 3.78
N ILE A 275 -9.45 -31.63 3.62
CA ILE A 275 -9.18 -30.95 2.36
C ILE A 275 -7.78 -31.34 1.87
N THR A 276 -7.69 -31.71 0.61
CA THR A 276 -6.44 -32.21 -0.02
C THR A 276 -5.84 -31.25 -1.05
N GLU A 277 -6.64 -30.29 -1.52
CA GLU A 277 -6.28 -29.34 -2.55
C GLU A 277 -7.12 -28.07 -2.39
N THR A 278 -6.53 -26.91 -2.64
CA THR A 278 -7.23 -25.63 -2.62
C THR A 278 -7.04 -24.86 -3.92
N VAL A 279 -8.12 -24.30 -4.46
CA VAL A 279 -8.11 -23.51 -5.70
C VAL A 279 -8.94 -22.25 -5.52
N GLU A 280 -8.42 -21.11 -5.95
CA GLU A 280 -9.17 -19.86 -6.05
C GLU A 280 -9.89 -19.77 -7.39
N ALA A 281 -11.22 -19.70 -7.37
CA ALA A 281 -12.03 -19.59 -8.58
C ALA A 281 -13.41 -19.00 -8.28
N ASP A 282 -13.92 -18.19 -9.21
CA ASP A 282 -15.20 -17.47 -9.07
C ASP A 282 -15.31 -16.62 -7.79
N GLY A 283 -14.18 -16.10 -7.28
CA GLY A 283 -14.15 -15.30 -6.07
C GLY A 283 -14.34 -16.09 -4.77
N HIS A 284 -14.16 -17.42 -4.80
CA HIS A 284 -14.18 -18.27 -3.62
C HIS A 284 -12.95 -19.17 -3.55
N THR A 285 -12.48 -19.44 -2.33
CA THR A 285 -11.53 -20.52 -2.07
C THR A 285 -12.25 -21.86 -2.05
N TRP A 286 -11.94 -22.75 -2.99
CA TRP A 286 -12.49 -24.09 -3.08
C TRP A 286 -11.55 -25.10 -2.46
N GLY A 287 -12.05 -25.97 -1.58
CA GLY A 287 -11.33 -27.10 -1.02
C GLY A 287 -11.83 -28.43 -1.58
N LYS A 288 -10.93 -29.25 -2.09
CA LYS A 288 -11.22 -30.60 -2.58
C LYS A 288 -11.28 -31.59 -1.42
N LEU A 289 -12.41 -32.26 -1.28
CA LEU A 289 -12.63 -33.26 -0.25
C LEU A 289 -11.77 -34.51 -0.51
N GLU A 290 -11.11 -35.00 0.54
CA GLU A 290 -10.38 -36.28 0.51
C GLU A 290 -11.29 -37.46 0.13
N SER A 291 -12.58 -37.37 0.44
CA SER A 291 -13.59 -38.37 0.06
C SER A 291 -13.77 -38.52 -1.46
N GLY A 292 -13.20 -37.61 -2.26
CA GLY A 292 -13.31 -37.58 -3.72
C GLY A 292 -14.68 -37.12 -4.23
N GLN A 293 -15.57 -36.68 -3.33
CA GLN A 293 -16.94 -36.28 -3.70
C GLN A 293 -16.99 -34.95 -4.48
N GLY A 294 -15.94 -34.14 -4.39
CA GLY A 294 -15.81 -32.88 -5.11
C GLY A 294 -15.24 -31.75 -4.25
N TRP A 295 -15.61 -30.53 -4.61
CA TRP A 295 -15.12 -29.29 -4.04
C TRP A 295 -16.20 -28.61 -3.19
N ILE A 296 -15.79 -28.02 -2.08
CA ILE A 296 -16.64 -27.15 -1.26
C ILE A 296 -16.02 -25.76 -1.14
N ALA A 297 -16.86 -24.74 -0.98
CA ALA A 297 -16.37 -23.38 -0.70
C ALA A 297 -15.95 -23.30 0.78
N LEU A 298 -14.67 -22.95 1.03
CA LEU A 298 -14.07 -22.96 2.37
C LEU A 298 -14.50 -21.80 3.25
N GLU A 299 -15.01 -20.71 2.67
CA GLU A 299 -15.57 -19.55 3.38
C GLU A 299 -16.72 -19.91 4.33
N PHE A 300 -17.39 -21.04 4.08
CA PHE A 300 -18.49 -21.55 4.90
C PHE A 300 -18.03 -22.64 5.88
N THR A 301 -16.72 -22.76 6.09
CA THR A 301 -16.10 -23.74 6.96
C THR A 301 -15.10 -23.05 7.89
N THR A 302 -14.82 -23.66 9.03
CA THR A 302 -13.77 -23.19 9.95
C THR A 302 -12.64 -24.20 9.97
N ARG A 303 -11.40 -23.76 9.77
CA ARG A 303 -10.23 -24.65 9.82
C ARG A 303 -10.13 -25.31 11.21
N VAL A 304 -9.99 -26.63 11.23
CA VAL A 304 -9.71 -27.39 12.45
C VAL A 304 -8.21 -27.55 12.52
N ASP A 305 -7.57 -26.59 13.17
CA ASP A 305 -6.17 -26.77 13.54
C ASP A 305 -6.11 -27.86 14.59
N GLY A 306 -5.21 -28.83 14.40
CA GLY A 306 -5.05 -30.01 15.25
C GLY A 306 -4.52 -29.71 16.65
N ASN A 307 -5.09 -28.73 17.35
CA ASN A 307 -4.91 -28.52 18.77
C ASN A 307 -6.25 -28.79 19.46
N ALA A 308 -6.27 -29.90 20.20
CA ALA A 308 -7.43 -30.41 20.89
C ALA A 308 -8.16 -29.34 21.72
N GLU A 309 -9.48 -29.39 21.63
CA GLU A 309 -10.43 -28.92 22.63
C GLU A 309 -9.82 -28.89 24.03
N SER A 310 -9.57 -27.69 24.54
CA SER A 310 -9.21 -27.44 25.93
C SER A 310 -9.95 -26.20 26.38
N ALA A 311 -10.85 -26.41 27.34
CA ALA A 311 -11.60 -25.40 28.05
C ALA A 311 -10.73 -24.20 28.48
N PRO A 312 -11.30 -22.98 28.61
CA PRO A 312 -10.54 -21.80 28.99
C PRO A 312 -9.94 -21.99 30.39
N ALA A 313 -8.62 -22.17 30.44
CA ALA A 313 -7.86 -22.10 31.67
C ALA A 313 -7.67 -20.61 32.07
N PRO A 314 -7.64 -20.30 33.37
CA PRO A 314 -7.80 -18.94 33.87
C PRO A 314 -6.62 -18.04 33.51
N ALA A 315 -6.96 -16.78 33.23
CA ALA A 315 -6.07 -15.70 32.87
C ALA A 315 -4.86 -15.60 33.82
N LYS A 316 -3.65 -15.51 33.25
CA LYS A 316 -2.51 -14.93 33.95
C LYS A 316 -2.74 -13.42 34.00
N THR A 317 -3.09 -12.92 35.17
CA THR A 317 -3.14 -11.49 35.49
C THR A 317 -1.74 -10.88 35.32
N SER A 318 -1.52 -10.11 34.26
CA SER A 318 -0.54 -9.02 34.34
C SER A 318 -1.19 -7.92 35.17
N THR A 319 -0.54 -7.51 36.25
CA THR A 319 -1.09 -6.54 37.21
C THR A 319 -1.09 -5.10 36.66
N GLU A 320 -0.51 -4.87 35.48
CA GLU A 320 -0.34 -3.55 34.86
C GLU A 320 -0.95 -3.51 33.45
N MET A 321 -1.55 -2.37 33.10
CA MET A 321 -2.08 -2.04 31.79
C MET A 321 -1.01 -2.20 30.69
N ASN A 322 -1.26 -3.11 29.73
CA ASN A 322 -0.38 -3.37 28.60
C ASN A 322 -0.88 -2.64 27.35
N LEU A 323 -0.25 -1.52 27.01
CA LEU A 323 -0.67 -0.67 25.88
C LEU A 323 -0.49 -1.36 24.51
N ASP A 324 0.50 -2.24 24.37
CA ASP A 324 0.73 -2.94 23.09
C ASP A 324 -0.34 -4.01 22.83
N GLU A 325 -0.79 -4.71 23.88
CA GLU A 325 -1.93 -5.64 23.80
C GLU A 325 -3.22 -4.90 23.47
N ILE A 326 -3.49 -3.78 24.14
CA ILE A 326 -4.69 -2.97 23.90
C ILE A 326 -4.70 -2.43 22.47
N LYS A 327 -3.55 -1.97 21.97
CA LYS A 327 -3.39 -1.54 20.58
C LYS A 327 -3.66 -2.67 19.58
N ALA A 328 -3.33 -3.91 19.94
CA ALA A 328 -3.62 -5.11 19.16
C ALA A 328 -5.07 -5.62 19.30
N GLY A 329 -5.92 -4.90 20.04
CA GLY A 329 -7.33 -5.28 20.27
C GLY A 329 -7.52 -6.32 21.37
N ASN A 330 -6.49 -6.63 22.15
CA ASN A 330 -6.58 -7.47 23.33
C ASN A 330 -6.66 -6.61 24.60
N PHE A 331 -7.84 -6.57 25.21
CA PHE A 331 -8.11 -5.76 26.39
C PHE A 331 -7.94 -6.52 27.70
N SER A 332 -7.36 -7.74 27.66
CA SER A 332 -7.20 -8.60 28.85
C SER A 332 -6.45 -7.91 29.99
N SER A 333 -5.44 -7.09 29.68
CA SER A 333 -4.66 -6.36 30.70
C SER A 333 -5.44 -5.25 31.40
N VAL A 334 -6.58 -4.80 30.83
CA VAL A 334 -7.50 -3.80 31.41
C VAL A 334 -8.85 -4.37 31.80
N ALA A 335 -9.01 -5.70 31.76
CA ALA A 335 -10.25 -6.37 32.13
C ALA A 335 -10.66 -6.04 33.57
N GLY A 336 -11.96 -5.88 33.79
CA GLY A 336 -12.55 -5.53 35.07
C GLY A 336 -13.28 -4.20 35.07
N VAL A 337 -13.67 -3.75 36.27
CA VAL A 337 -14.50 -2.57 36.46
C VAL A 337 -13.63 -1.37 36.76
N TRP A 338 -13.88 -0.27 36.05
CA TRP A 338 -13.25 1.03 36.26
C TRP A 338 -14.33 2.04 36.66
N LYS A 339 -14.03 2.90 37.63
CA LYS A 339 -14.97 3.92 38.14
C LYS A 339 -14.36 5.30 38.14
N ASN A 340 -15.16 6.30 37.78
CA ASN A 340 -14.78 7.70 37.96
C ASN A 340 -15.21 8.22 39.35
N LYS A 341 -14.82 9.45 39.68
CA LYS A 341 -15.14 10.09 40.97
C LYS A 341 -16.64 10.31 41.24
N TYR A 342 -17.48 10.18 40.22
CA TYR A 342 -18.94 10.33 40.32
C TYR A 342 -19.66 8.98 40.48
N GLY A 343 -18.92 7.87 40.48
CA GLY A 343 -19.47 6.53 40.61
C GLY A 343 -19.93 5.90 39.29
N THR A 344 -19.80 6.60 38.16
CA THR A 344 -20.03 6.03 36.83
C THR A 344 -18.99 4.94 36.58
N SER A 345 -19.44 3.78 36.11
CA SER A 345 -18.56 2.65 35.81
C SER A 345 -18.47 2.33 34.32
N ILE A 346 -17.32 1.80 33.92
CA ILE A 346 -17.13 1.07 32.67
C ILE A 346 -16.51 -0.29 33.00
N GLU A 347 -16.90 -1.32 32.28
CA GLU A 347 -16.39 -2.68 32.48
C GLU A 347 -15.78 -3.19 31.19
N PHE A 348 -14.55 -3.70 31.28
CA PHE A 348 -13.82 -4.32 30.18
C PHE A 348 -13.75 -5.84 30.35
N ASP A 349 -13.80 -6.55 29.23
CA ASP A 349 -13.32 -7.93 29.11
C ASP A 349 -12.13 -8.00 28.14
N ALA A 350 -11.77 -9.19 27.64
CA ALA A 350 -10.66 -9.34 26.70
C ALA A 350 -10.95 -8.72 25.31
N GLN A 351 -12.22 -8.47 24.99
CA GLN A 351 -12.71 -8.02 23.70
C GLN A 351 -13.03 -6.52 23.69
N GLY A 352 -13.18 -5.87 24.85
CA GLY A 352 -13.37 -4.42 24.95
C GLY A 352 -14.36 -4.04 26.03
N ILE A 353 -15.11 -2.95 25.82
CA ILE A 353 -16.13 -2.48 26.77
C ILE A 353 -17.37 -3.36 26.66
N VAL A 354 -17.77 -3.96 27.79
CA VAL A 354 -18.95 -4.83 27.90
C VAL A 354 -20.08 -4.25 28.73
N LYS A 355 -19.77 -3.34 29.67
CA LYS A 355 -20.82 -2.61 30.41
C LYS A 355 -20.47 -1.14 30.60
N VAL A 356 -21.50 -0.31 30.57
CA VAL A 356 -21.42 1.11 30.90
C VAL A 356 -22.50 1.40 31.94
N ASN A 357 -22.08 1.89 33.09
CA ASN A 357 -22.93 2.18 34.25
C ASN A 357 -23.87 1.02 34.62
N GLY A 358 -23.34 -0.21 34.60
CA GLY A 358 -24.08 -1.44 34.90
C GLY A 358 -24.97 -1.98 33.77
N SER A 359 -25.13 -1.23 32.68
CA SER A 359 -25.88 -1.68 31.50
C SER A 359 -24.96 -2.37 30.51
N ALA A 360 -25.34 -3.57 30.05
CA ALA A 360 -24.57 -4.30 29.05
C ALA A 360 -24.56 -3.57 27.71
N VAL A 361 -23.40 -3.53 27.07
CA VAL A 361 -23.20 -3.01 25.72
C VAL A 361 -22.49 -4.07 24.90
N ASN A 362 -23.05 -4.41 23.72
CA ASN A 362 -22.51 -5.46 22.84
C ASN A 362 -22.03 -4.85 21.53
N GLY A 363 -20.73 -4.97 21.24
CA GLY A 363 -20.16 -4.53 19.96
C GLY A 363 -19.64 -3.09 19.95
N VAL A 364 -19.10 -2.60 21.08
CA VAL A 364 -18.33 -1.35 21.07
C VAL A 364 -17.12 -1.54 20.17
N GLN A 365 -17.03 -0.72 19.13
CA GLN A 365 -15.95 -0.80 18.14
C GLN A 365 -14.83 0.16 18.54
N PHE A 366 -13.60 -0.30 18.44
CA PHE A 366 -12.42 0.56 18.57
C PHE A 366 -11.82 0.78 17.19
N SER A 367 -11.53 2.03 16.85
CA SER A 367 -10.93 2.41 15.58
C SER A 367 -9.71 3.26 15.85
N GLY A 368 -8.57 2.86 15.26
CA GLY A 368 -7.34 3.67 15.21
C GLY A 368 -6.73 3.96 16.58
N PHE A 369 -5.60 3.32 16.88
CA PHE A 369 -4.81 3.62 18.07
C PHE A 369 -3.50 4.32 17.69
N TYR A 370 -3.12 5.36 18.42
CA TYR A 370 -1.83 6.02 18.27
C TYR A 370 -1.23 6.39 19.64
N PHE A 371 0.10 6.47 19.70
CA PHE A 371 0.80 6.90 20.91
C PHE A 371 1.02 8.40 20.90
N LYS A 372 0.75 9.04 22.03
CA LYS A 372 1.15 10.44 22.28
C LYS A 372 1.49 10.58 23.76
N GLU A 373 2.63 11.20 24.06
CA GLU A 373 3.08 11.46 25.44
C GLU A 373 3.15 10.19 26.32
N GLY A 374 3.40 9.04 25.67
CA GLY A 374 3.48 7.71 26.29
C GLY A 374 2.13 7.10 26.71
N ASN A 375 1.02 7.70 26.29
CA ASN A 375 -0.32 7.18 26.49
C ASN A 375 -0.85 6.64 25.16
N LEU A 376 -1.77 5.68 25.23
CA LEU A 376 -2.41 5.14 24.04
C LEU A 376 -3.75 5.85 23.82
N HIS A 377 -3.80 6.64 22.76
CA HIS A 377 -5.02 7.31 22.31
C HIS A 377 -5.73 6.40 21.32
N GLY A 378 -7.06 6.37 21.39
CA GLY A 378 -7.90 5.71 20.42
C GLY A 378 -9.27 6.35 20.33
N VAL A 379 -10.09 5.78 19.48
CA VAL A 379 -11.49 6.20 19.34
C VAL A 379 -12.39 4.98 19.46
N SER A 380 -13.50 5.14 20.15
CA SER A 380 -14.49 4.10 20.37
C SER A 380 -15.84 4.53 19.84
N ARG A 381 -16.62 3.60 19.28
CA ARG A 381 -17.97 3.83 18.78
C ARG A 381 -18.91 2.84 19.41
N MET A 382 -19.91 3.36 20.12
CA MET A 382 -20.98 2.51 20.65
C MET A 382 -21.89 2.03 19.51
N PRO A 383 -22.46 0.82 19.61
CA PRO A 383 -23.45 0.33 18.66
C PRO A 383 -24.60 1.32 18.49
N GLY A 384 -24.88 1.74 17.25
CA GLY A 384 -25.96 2.69 16.94
C GLY A 384 -25.64 4.16 17.25
N ALA A 385 -24.44 4.49 17.71
CA ALA A 385 -24.01 5.88 17.87
C ALA A 385 -23.54 6.47 16.53
N THR A 386 -23.91 7.72 16.25
CA THR A 386 -23.46 8.47 15.06
C THR A 386 -22.12 9.16 15.25
N ASN A 387 -21.63 9.25 16.48
CA ASN A 387 -20.43 9.99 16.85
C ASN A 387 -19.43 9.07 17.54
N ASP A 388 -18.16 9.32 17.26
CA ASP A 388 -17.05 8.65 17.93
C ASP A 388 -16.80 9.25 19.30
N THR A 389 -16.31 8.42 20.22
CA THR A 389 -16.01 8.76 21.61
C THR A 389 -14.52 8.52 21.83
N PRO A 390 -13.72 9.60 21.99
CA PRO A 390 -12.32 9.49 22.37
C PRO A 390 -12.11 8.59 23.58
N ILE A 391 -11.07 7.75 23.50
CA ILE A 391 -10.60 6.94 24.61
C ILE A 391 -9.08 7.07 24.75
N LEU A 392 -8.60 7.14 25.98
CA LEU A 392 -7.19 7.27 26.28
C LEU A 392 -6.83 6.33 27.43
N PHE A 393 -5.82 5.50 27.19
CA PHE A 393 -5.28 4.56 28.17
C PHE A 393 -3.99 5.15 28.75
N ILE A 394 -4.01 5.39 30.06
CA ILE A 394 -2.93 6.04 30.80
C ILE A 394 -2.33 5.00 31.76
N PRO A 395 -1.13 4.48 31.46
CA PRO A 395 -0.47 3.49 32.30
C PRO A 395 0.03 4.13 33.61
N SER A 396 0.28 3.30 34.62
CA SER A 396 0.91 3.71 35.87
C SER A 396 2.31 4.32 35.62
N ARG A 397 2.63 5.45 36.28
CA ARG A 397 3.97 6.07 36.25
C ARG A 397 4.30 6.68 37.61
N GLU A 398 5.55 6.51 38.06
CA GLU A 398 6.11 7.14 39.27
C GLU A 398 5.20 7.08 40.52
N GLY A 399 4.51 5.95 40.74
CA GLY A 399 3.60 5.76 41.88
C GLY A 399 2.17 6.27 41.70
N GLY A 400 1.81 6.77 40.51
CA GLY A 400 0.43 7.08 40.13
C GLY A 400 -0.37 5.85 39.69
N SER A 401 -1.68 5.85 39.91
CA SER A 401 -2.57 4.77 39.45
C SER A 401 -2.82 4.85 37.95
N GLU A 402 -2.88 3.69 37.30
CA GLU A 402 -3.39 3.59 35.92
C GLU A 402 -4.84 4.11 35.82
N SER A 403 -5.17 4.68 34.66
CA SER A 403 -6.48 5.26 34.42
C SER A 403 -6.89 5.20 32.95
N ILE A 404 -8.19 5.22 32.71
CA ILE A 404 -8.78 5.28 31.38
C ILE A 404 -9.60 6.56 31.30
N TYR A 405 -9.34 7.39 30.30
CA TYR A 405 -10.20 8.51 29.96
C TYR A 405 -11.16 8.10 28.85
N TRP A 406 -12.46 8.35 29.05
CA TRP A 406 -13.49 8.03 28.06
C TRP A 406 -14.62 9.06 28.10
N SER A 407 -14.68 9.92 27.08
CA SER A 407 -15.61 11.07 27.03
C SER A 407 -16.00 11.42 25.60
N LYS A 408 -17.12 12.14 25.45
CA LYS A 408 -17.53 12.75 24.17
C LYS A 408 -16.74 14.03 23.82
N SER A 409 -15.84 14.46 24.70
CA SER A 409 -14.94 15.60 24.53
C SER A 409 -13.55 15.09 24.14
N ASP A 410 -12.83 15.86 23.32
CA ASP A 410 -11.43 15.54 22.96
C ASP A 410 -10.42 15.98 24.04
N ALA A 411 -10.90 16.63 25.11
CA ALA A 411 -10.07 17.19 26.18
C ALA A 411 -10.39 16.59 27.57
N THR A 412 -9.34 16.19 28.29
CA THR A 412 -9.43 15.65 29.65
C THR A 412 -9.74 16.77 30.66
N ASN A 413 -10.98 16.88 31.09
CA ASN A 413 -11.39 17.83 32.15
C ASN A 413 -11.30 17.24 33.57
N GLY A 414 -10.73 16.04 33.73
CA GLY A 414 -10.61 15.31 35.00
C GLY A 414 -11.91 14.73 35.56
N ASN A 415 -13.04 14.87 34.87
CA ASN A 415 -14.35 14.32 35.28
C ASN A 415 -14.63 12.95 34.65
N ASP A 416 -14.01 12.69 33.50
CA ASP A 416 -14.19 11.47 32.70
C ASP A 416 -12.98 10.52 32.80
N LEU A 417 -12.21 10.62 33.90
CA LEU A 417 -11.12 9.70 34.22
C LEU A 417 -11.65 8.56 35.10
N TYR A 418 -11.44 7.33 34.66
CA TYR A 418 -11.85 6.11 35.33
C TYR A 418 -10.61 5.41 35.89
N TYR A 419 -10.71 4.96 37.14
CA TYR A 419 -9.67 4.22 37.84
C TYR A 419 -10.13 2.80 38.12
N ARG A 420 -9.21 1.84 38.08
CA ARG A 420 -9.52 0.44 38.35
C ARG A 420 -10.09 0.30 39.76
N VAL A 421 -11.19 -0.44 39.88
CA VAL A 421 -11.74 -0.83 41.18
C VAL A 421 -10.99 -2.08 41.62
N ASN A 422 -10.19 -1.94 42.68
CA ASN A 422 -9.51 -3.08 43.30
C ASN A 422 -10.49 -4.02 44.01
#